data_AF-A0A1J5R0R7-F1
#
_entry.id   AF-A0A1J5R0R7-F1
#
_cell.length_a   1.000
_cell.length_b   1.000
_cell.length_c   1.000
_cell.angle_alpha   90.00
_cell.angle_beta   90.00
_cell.angle_gamma   90.00
#
_symmetry.space_group_name_H-M   'P 1'
#
loop_
_entity.id
_entity.type
_entity.pdbx_description
1 polymer ?
#
loop_
_entity_poly.entity_id
_entity_poly.type
_entity_poly.pdbx_seq_one_letter_code
_entity_poly.pdbx_strand_id
1 'polypeptide(L)'
;MVDAAATARGRVLSVASECVPLLKTGGLADVVGALPKALAAQGWDMRVLMPAYRGLLAKLPGAVAVWSGTDVFGGPARVMAGQVDGIAMLLLDRVRAGSPD
;
A
#
# COMPACT_ATOMS: atom_id res chain seq x y z
N MET A 1 -29.53 6.47 14.68
CA MET A 1 -28.06 6.63 14.66
C MET A 1 -27.60 6.06 13.33
N VAL A 2 -27.46 6.91 12.31
CA VAL A 2 -27.22 6.48 10.92
C VAL A 2 -25.73 6.25 10.72
N ASP A 3 -25.37 5.00 10.40
CA ASP A 3 -24.07 4.67 9.84
C ASP A 3 -24.16 4.92 8.34
N ALA A 4 -23.58 6.03 7.89
CA ALA A 4 -23.50 6.42 6.49
C ALA A 4 -22.02 6.51 6.12
N ALA A 5 -21.37 5.35 6.02
CA ALA A 5 -20.20 5.25 5.17
C ALA A 5 -20.66 5.61 3.75
N ALA A 6 -20.46 6.87 3.36
CA ALA A 6 -20.78 7.34 2.02
C ALA A 6 -20.08 6.41 1.02
N THR A 7 -20.86 5.73 0.18
CA THR A 7 -20.33 4.83 -0.85
C THR A 7 -19.35 5.63 -1.71
N ALA A 8 -18.08 5.25 -1.69
CA ALA A 8 -17.05 5.95 -2.45
C ALA A 8 -17.46 6.00 -3.94
N ARG A 9 -17.22 7.15 -4.60
CA ARG A 9 -17.44 7.40 -6.03
C ARG A 9 -16.71 6.39 -6.91
N GLY A 10 -15.62 5.82 -6.40
CA GLY A 10 -14.87 4.74 -7.04
C GLY A 10 -13.63 4.36 -6.24
N ARG A 11 -12.88 3.39 -6.78
CA ARG A 11 -11.63 2.89 -6.21
C ARG A 11 -10.45 3.22 -7.11
N VAL A 12 -9.35 3.69 -6.52
CA VAL A 12 -8.11 4.03 -7.22
C VAL A 12 -6.94 3.29 -6.57
N LEU A 13 -6.04 2.75 -7.40
CA LEU A 13 -4.76 2.22 -6.94
C LEU A 13 -3.64 3.03 -7.59
N SER A 14 -2.89 3.78 -6.80
CA SER A 14 -1.61 4.32 -7.25
C SER A 14 -0.56 3.21 -7.19
N VAL A 15 0.21 3.05 -8.26
CA VAL A 15 1.36 2.14 -8.29
C VAL A 15 2.61 3.01 -8.48
N ALA A 16 3.49 3.02 -7.48
CA ALA A 16 4.64 3.90 -7.45
C ALA A 16 5.85 3.23 -6.79
N SER A 17 7.04 3.79 -7.03
CA SER A 17 8.28 3.33 -6.39
C SER A 17 8.53 3.97 -5.01
N GLU A 18 7.83 5.05 -4.66
CA GLU A 18 8.05 5.77 -3.41
C GLU A 18 6.76 6.44 -2.90
N CYS A 19 6.67 6.58 -1.57
CA CYS A 19 5.53 7.16 -0.87
C CYS A 19 5.99 7.58 0.53
N VAL A 20 5.74 8.83 0.91
CA VAL A 20 5.89 9.24 2.32
C VAL A 20 4.76 8.61 3.17
N PRO A 21 5.02 8.22 4.43
CA PRO A 21 6.28 8.35 5.18
C PRO A 21 7.26 7.17 5.02
N LEU A 22 6.95 6.19 4.16
CA LEU A 22 7.70 4.93 4.11
C LEU A 22 9.07 5.06 3.45
N LEU A 23 9.10 5.69 2.27
CA LEU A 23 10.29 5.86 1.46
C LEU A 23 10.19 7.14 0.63
N LYS A 24 11.25 7.93 0.65
CA LYS A 24 11.37 9.16 -0.13
C LYS A 24 12.76 9.24 -0.74
N THR A 25 12.81 9.36 -2.06
CA THR A 25 14.01 9.70 -2.84
C THR A 25 13.85 11.03 -3.56
N GLY A 26 12.61 11.43 -3.91
CA GLY A 26 12.33 12.70 -4.55
C GLY A 26 10.91 13.25 -4.29
N GLY A 27 10.41 14.07 -5.22
CA GLY A 27 9.10 14.71 -5.13
C GLY A 27 7.92 13.80 -5.45
N LEU A 28 8.14 12.65 -6.10
CA LEU A 28 7.07 11.68 -6.37
C LEU A 28 6.49 11.15 -5.05
N ALA A 29 7.34 10.87 -4.05
CA ALA A 29 6.89 10.39 -2.75
C ALA A 29 5.90 11.33 -2.06
N ASP A 30 6.10 12.64 -2.19
CA ASP A 30 5.21 13.66 -1.60
C ASP A 30 3.84 13.65 -2.29
N VAL A 31 3.84 13.56 -3.62
CA VAL A 31 2.60 13.48 -4.40
C VAL A 31 1.84 12.20 -4.05
N VAL A 32 2.51 11.04 -4.05
CA VAL A 32 1.87 9.75 -3.76
C VAL A 32 1.33 9.71 -2.32
N GLY A 33 2.04 10.29 -1.35
CA GLY A 33 1.57 10.35 0.03
C GLY A 33 0.43 11.34 0.27
N ALA A 34 0.35 12.43 -0.51
CA ALA A 34 -0.69 13.46 -0.35
C ALA A 34 -2.01 13.10 -1.04
N LEU A 35 -1.95 12.41 -2.19
CA LEU A 35 -3.12 12.11 -3.03
C LEU A 35 -4.24 11.34 -2.31
N PRO A 36 -3.99 10.31 -1.47
CA PRO A 36 -5.06 9.56 -0.80
C PRO A 36 -5.99 10.47 0.00
N LYS A 37 -5.43 11.39 0.79
CA LYS A 37 -6.22 12.36 1.56
C LYS A 37 -6.97 13.34 0.66
N ALA A 38 -6.31 13.83 -0.39
CA ALA A 38 -6.92 14.77 -1.34
C ALA A 38 -8.12 14.13 -2.09
N LEU A 39 -7.99 12.87 -2.50
CA LEU A 39 -9.03 12.15 -3.22
C LEU A 39 -10.14 11.63 -2.31
N ALA A 40 -9.84 11.28 -1.06
CA ALA A 40 -10.86 10.94 -0.05
C ALA A 40 -11.83 12.11 0.17
N ALA A 41 -11.33 13.35 0.21
CA ALA A 41 -12.17 14.54 0.31
C ALA A 41 -13.12 14.72 -0.90
N GLN A 42 -12.81 14.08 -2.03
CA GLN A 42 -13.63 14.06 -3.24
C GLN A 42 -14.47 12.79 -3.37
N GLY A 43 -14.52 11.96 -2.33
CA GLY A 43 -15.32 10.75 -2.24
C GLY A 43 -14.68 9.51 -2.87
N TRP A 44 -13.36 9.47 -3.10
CA TRP A 44 -12.68 8.30 -3.65
C TRP A 44 -12.01 7.45 -2.57
N ASP A 45 -12.04 6.13 -2.73
CA ASP A 45 -11.24 5.19 -1.93
C ASP A 45 -9.94 4.89 -2.68
N MET A 46 -8.81 5.32 -2.13
CA MET A 46 -7.51 5.21 -2.77
C MET A 46 -6.54 4.40 -1.92
N ARG A 47 -5.79 3.51 -2.58
CA ARG A 47 -4.64 2.80 -2.02
C ARG A 47 -3.36 3.09 -2.79
N VAL A 48 -2.23 2.82 -2.16
CA VAL A 48 -0.90 2.91 -2.77
C VAL A 48 -0.25 1.52 -2.78
N LEU A 49 0.12 1.02 -3.95
CA LEU A 49 0.98 -0.14 -4.15
C LEU A 49 2.41 0.31 -4.41
N MET A 50 3.36 -0.23 -3.66
CA MET A 50 4.78 -0.06 -3.92
C MET A 50 5.58 -1.33 -3.58
N PRO A 51 6.82 -1.47 -4.06
CA PRO A 51 7.68 -2.57 -3.64
C PRO A 51 7.93 -2.54 -2.12
N ALA A 52 7.93 -3.72 -1.50
CA ALA A 52 8.33 -3.90 -0.11
C ALA A 52 9.86 -3.85 0.01
N TYR A 53 10.44 -2.67 -0.22
CA TYR A 53 11.89 -2.49 -0.04
C TYR A 53 12.33 -2.90 1.36
N ARG A 54 13.62 -3.22 1.49
CA ARG A 54 14.20 -3.78 2.72
C ARG A 54 13.81 -2.95 3.94
N GLY A 55 13.13 -3.60 4.90
CA GLY A 55 12.70 -2.98 6.16
C GLY A 55 11.36 -2.25 6.11
N LEU A 56 10.72 -2.10 4.95
CA LEU A 56 9.43 -1.38 4.87
C LEU A 56 8.28 -2.14 5.52
N LEU A 57 8.25 -3.47 5.44
CA LEU A 57 7.20 -4.26 6.12
C LEU A 57 7.19 -4.02 7.63
N ALA A 58 8.35 -3.85 8.26
CA ALA A 58 8.44 -3.55 9.68
C ALA A 58 7.85 -2.17 10.05
N LYS A 59 7.70 -1.27 9.07
CA LYS A 59 7.05 0.04 9.24
C LYS A 59 5.52 -0.02 9.07
N LEU A 60 4.95 -1.17 8.70
CA LEU A 60 3.50 -1.41 8.63
C LEU A 60 3.12 -2.51 9.63
N PRO A 61 3.11 -2.21 10.94
CA PRO A 61 2.72 -3.19 11.94
C PRO A 61 1.28 -3.67 11.68
N GLY A 62 1.07 -4.99 11.80
CA GLY A 62 -0.23 -5.60 11.54
C GLY A 62 -0.59 -5.74 10.05
N ALA A 63 0.37 -5.55 9.14
CA ALA A 63 0.12 -5.84 7.73
C ALA A 63 -0.22 -7.32 7.51
N VAL A 64 -1.19 -7.59 6.66
CA VAL A 64 -1.69 -8.94 6.36
C VAL A 64 -1.47 -9.29 4.90
N ALA A 65 -1.13 -10.54 4.61
CA ALA A 65 -1.05 -11.01 3.23
C ALA A 65 -2.46 -11.05 2.62
N VAL A 66 -2.67 -10.32 1.53
CA VAL A 66 -3.95 -10.28 0.80
C VAL A 66 -3.89 -10.97 -0.56
N TRP A 67 -2.68 -11.31 -1.01
CA TRP A 67 -2.45 -12.08 -2.23
C TRP A 67 -1.08 -12.75 -2.16
N SER A 68 -0.94 -13.92 -2.79
CA SER A 68 0.33 -14.58 -3.04
C SER A 68 0.32 -15.26 -4.41
N GLY A 69 1.51 -15.42 -5.01
CA GLY A 69 1.71 -16.11 -6.26
C GLY A 69 3.09 -16.76 -6.33
N THR A 70 3.15 -17.99 -6.82
CA THR A 70 4.39 -18.78 -6.96
C THR A 70 5.04 -18.63 -8.33
N ASP A 71 4.25 -18.32 -9.35
CA ASP A 71 4.69 -18.16 -10.75
C ASP A 71 4.55 -16.69 -11.17
N VAL A 72 5.42 -15.86 -10.60
CA VAL A 72 5.49 -14.42 -10.89
C VAL A 72 6.88 -14.13 -11.46
N PHE A 73 6.96 -13.20 -12.40
CA PHE A 73 8.24 -12.74 -12.92
C PHE A 73 9.13 -12.22 -11.76
N GLY A 74 10.28 -12.85 -11.55
CA GLY A 74 11.18 -12.58 -10.42
C GLY A 74 11.08 -13.56 -9.25
N GLY A 75 10.19 -14.56 -9.31
CA GLY A 75 9.99 -15.60 -8.32
C GLY A 75 8.78 -15.35 -7.41
N PRO A 76 8.55 -16.22 -6.40
CA PRO A 76 7.39 -16.14 -5.52
C PRO A 76 7.24 -14.76 -4.84
N ALA A 77 6.02 -14.25 -4.80
CA ALA A 77 5.70 -12.93 -4.27
C ALA A 77 4.37 -12.92 -3.50
N ARG A 78 4.22 -11.92 -2.62
CA ARG A 78 2.99 -11.66 -1.87
C ARG A 78 2.71 -10.16 -1.83
N VAL A 79 1.44 -9.80 -1.67
CA VAL A 79 1.02 -8.42 -1.40
C VAL A 79 0.59 -8.34 0.05
N MET A 80 1.25 -7.46 0.80
CA MET A 80 0.95 -7.18 2.20
C MET A 80 0.14 -5.90 2.29
N ALA A 81 -1.08 -5.97 2.84
CA ALA A 81 -1.93 -4.81 3.05
C ALA A 81 -1.78 -4.29 4.48
N GLY A 82 -1.62 -2.99 4.64
CA GLY A 82 -1.55 -2.34 5.94
C GLY A 82 -1.90 -0.86 5.84
N GLN A 83 -1.71 -0.12 6.93
CA GLN A 83 -1.89 1.32 6.97
C GLN A 83 -0.72 2.00 7.65
N VAL A 84 -0.43 3.23 7.22
CA VAL A 84 0.54 4.13 7.85
C VAL A 84 0.07 5.56 7.64
N ASP A 85 0.06 6.38 8.69
CA ASP A 85 -0.39 7.78 8.66
C ASP A 85 -1.74 8.00 7.94
N GLY A 86 -2.68 7.06 8.09
CA GLY A 86 -4.01 7.11 7.46
C GLY A 86 -4.02 6.75 5.96
N ILE A 87 -2.89 6.33 5.40
CA ILE A 87 -2.76 5.87 4.01
C ILE A 87 -2.93 4.36 3.97
N ALA A 88 -3.86 3.87 3.16
CA ALA A 88 -4.01 2.45 2.87
C ALA A 88 -2.92 1.98 1.89
N MET A 89 -2.06 1.10 2.36
CA MET A 89 -0.87 0.63 1.64
C MET A 89 -1.00 -0.83 1.22
N LEU A 90 -0.41 -1.13 0.07
CA LEU A 90 -0.11 -2.45 -0.43
C LEU A 90 1.39 -2.51 -0.70
N LEU A 91 2.09 -3.46 -0.07
CA LEU A 91 3.51 -3.69 -0.29
C LEU A 91 3.72 -5.00 -1.03
N LEU A 92 4.29 -4.93 -2.23
CA LEU A 92 4.68 -6.09 -3.02
C LEU A 92 6.00 -6.65 -2.50
N ASP A 93 5.92 -7.74 -1.74
CA ASP A 93 7.06 -8.41 -1.14
C ASP A 93 7.44 -9.66 -1.91
N ARG A 94 8.75 -9.92 -2.00
CA ARG A 94 9.23 -11.18 -2.53
C ARG A 94 9.28 -12.19 -1.39
N VAL A 95 8.63 -13.34 -1.58
CA VAL A 95 8.69 -14.42 -0.59
C VAL A 95 10.10 -14.99 -0.61
N ARG A 96 10.76 -14.98 0.56
CA ARG A 96 12.10 -15.53 0.74
C ARG A 96 11.98 -16.87 1.44
N ALA A 97 12.82 -17.83 1.06
CA ALA A 97 12.91 -19.09 1.78
C ALA A 97 13.21 -18.82 3.26
N GLY A 98 12.32 -19.27 4.15
CA GLY A 98 12.47 -19.15 5.60
C GLY A 98 11.95 -17.86 6.26
N SER A 99 11.23 -16.96 5.57
CA SER A 99 10.53 -15.86 6.25
C SER A 99 9.21 -16.35 6.87
N PRO A 100 8.88 -15.98 8.12
CA PRO A 100 7.58 -16.31 8.69
C PRO A 100 6.44 -15.62 7.92
N ASP A 101 5.29 -16.28 7.87
CA ASP A 101 4.05 -15.79 7.26
C ASP A 101 3.48 -14.58 8.00
#